data_AF-A0A956QIU5-F1
#
_entry.id   AF-A0A956QIU5-F1
#
_cell.length_a   1.000
_cell.length_b   1.000
_cell.length_c   1.000
_cell.angle_alpha   90.00
_cell.angle_beta   90.00
_cell.angle_gamma   90.00
#
_symmetry.space_group_name_H-M   'P 1'
#
loop_
_entity.id
_entity.type
_entity.pdbx_description
1 polymer ?
#
loop_
_entity_poly.entity_id
_entity_poly.type
_entity_poly.pdbx_seq_one_letter_code
_entity_poly.pdbx_strand_id
1 'polypeptide(L)' 'MANAGVQVVPAAPAQDAAKVALGQALMFDKILSGNMDIACATCHHPTQSTADGLSVSIGTGG' A
#
# COMPACT_ATOMS: atom_id res chain seq x y z
N MET A 1 12.23 17.88 -28.85
CA MET A 1 11.14 16.98 -28.44
C MET A 1 10.48 17.61 -27.23
N ALA A 2 9.25 18.11 -27.36
CA ALA A 2 8.56 18.79 -26.26
C ALA A 2 8.12 17.77 -25.21
N ASN A 3 8.30 18.07 -23.93
CA ASN A 3 7.85 17.23 -22.84
C ASN A 3 6.31 17.11 -22.91
N ALA A 4 5.79 15.89 -23.09
CA ALA A 4 4.40 15.58 -23.42
C ALA A 4 3.43 15.78 -22.23
N GLY A 5 3.53 16.90 -21.51
CA GLY A 5 2.75 17.17 -20.31
C GLY A 5 3.23 16.39 -19.07
N VAL A 6 4.41 15.77 -19.09
CA VAL A 6 4.94 15.09 -17.91
C VAL A 6 5.43 16.15 -16.91
N GLN A 7 4.80 16.16 -15.74
CA GLN A 7 5.15 17.03 -14.63
C GLN A 7 5.79 16.21 -13.51
N VAL A 8 6.63 16.88 -12.71
CA VAL A 8 7.20 16.26 -11.52
C VAL A 8 6.11 16.01 -10.47
N VAL A 9 6.19 14.87 -9.80
CA VAL A 9 5.30 14.59 -8.66
C VAL A 9 5.65 15.55 -7.52
N PRO A 10 4.68 16.29 -6.97
CA PRO A 10 4.94 17.21 -5.86
C PRO A 10 5.30 16.43 -4.59
N ALA A 11 5.94 17.11 -3.64
CA ALA A 11 6.16 16.55 -2.31
C ALA A 11 4.82 16.17 -1.67
N ALA A 12 4.83 15.09 -0.88
CA ALA A 12 3.65 14.66 -0.15
C ALA A 12 3.16 15.78 0.80
N PRO A 13 1.84 16.00 0.93
CA PRO A 13 1.31 16.99 1.84
C PRO A 13 1.60 16.61 3.30
N ALA A 14 1.80 17.60 4.16
CA ALA A 14 1.99 17.38 5.59
C ALA A 14 0.80 16.59 6.18
N GLN A 15 1.11 15.51 6.90
CA GLN A 15 0.14 14.66 7.59
C GLN A 15 0.43 14.69 9.10
N ASP A 16 -0.59 14.43 9.90
CA ASP A 16 -0.43 14.19 11.34
C ASP A 16 0.42 12.92 11.56
N ALA A 17 1.56 13.07 12.24
CA ALA A 17 2.50 11.98 12.49
C ALA A 17 1.85 10.81 13.25
N ALA A 18 0.91 11.08 14.16
CA ALA A 18 0.21 10.03 14.89
C ALA A 18 -0.69 9.21 13.96
N LYS A 19 -1.37 9.86 13.01
CA LYS A 19 -2.18 9.18 12.00
C LYS A 19 -1.33 8.38 11.01
N VAL A 20 -0.18 8.91 10.61
CA VAL A 20 0.77 8.18 9.74
C VAL A 20 1.27 6.92 10.43
N ALA A 21 1.69 7.02 11.70
CA ALA A 21 2.16 5.88 12.48
C ALA A 21 1.06 4.82 12.66
N LEU A 22 -0.16 5.24 13.00
CA LEU A 22 -1.31 4.34 13.09
C LEU A 22 -1.61 3.66 11.74
N GLY A 23 -1.69 4.43 10.65
CA GLY A 23 -1.95 3.90 9.32
C GLY A 23 -0.87 2.90 8.88
N GLN A 24 0.39 3.18 9.19
CA GLN A 24 1.49 2.26 8.93
C GLN A 24 1.31 0.96 9.73
N ALA A 25 0.95 1.01 11.01
CA ALA A 25 0.69 -0.21 11.78
C ALA A 25 -0.46 -1.03 11.18
N LEU A 26 -1.59 -0.38 10.86
CA LEU A 26 -2.77 -1.03 10.29
C LEU A 26 -2.51 -1.65 8.91
N MET A 27 -1.65 -1.05 8.08
CA MET A 27 -1.27 -1.57 6.76
C MET A 27 -0.72 -3.01 6.82
N PHE A 28 -0.04 -3.36 7.91
CA PHE A 28 0.58 -4.67 8.12
C PHE A 28 -0.21 -5.57 9.08
N ASP A 29 -1.32 -5.08 9.65
CA ASP A 29 -2.08 -5.82 10.65
C ASP A 29 -3.12 -6.73 9.99
N LYS A 30 -2.97 -8.03 10.23
CA LYS A 30 -3.88 -9.04 9.69
C LYS A 30 -5.19 -9.13 10.45
N ILE A 31 -5.26 -8.62 11.67
CA ILE A 31 -6.47 -8.67 12.51
C ILE A 31 -7.66 -7.97 11.84
N LEU A 32 -7.38 -7.07 10.89
CA LEU A 32 -8.39 -6.38 10.10
C LEU A 32 -9.09 -7.29 9.07
N SER A 33 -8.55 -8.47 8.77
CA SER A 33 -9.18 -9.46 7.91
C SER A 33 -9.99 -10.48 8.73
N GLY A 34 -11.10 -10.97 8.16
CA GLY A 34 -11.98 -11.92 8.86
C GLY A 34 -11.26 -13.20 9.31
N ASN A 35 -10.43 -13.78 8.43
CA ASN A 35 -9.66 -14.99 8.73
C ASN A 35 -8.32 -14.70 9.43
N MET A 36 -7.99 -13.42 9.67
CA MET A 36 -6.75 -12.98 10.30
C MET A 36 -5.47 -13.42 9.57
N ASP A 37 -5.55 -13.67 8.27
CA ASP A 37 -4.46 -14.17 7.43
C ASP A 37 -3.95 -13.14 6.40
N ILE A 38 -4.77 -12.12 6.09
CA ILE A 38 -4.48 -11.07 5.10
C ILE A 38 -4.37 -9.69 5.77
N ALA A 39 -3.37 -8.92 5.35
CA ALA A 39 -3.27 -7.48 5.60
C ALA A 39 -3.20 -6.76 4.27
N CYS A 40 -3.33 -5.42 4.26
CA CYS A 40 -3.15 -4.64 3.05
C CYS A 40 -1.76 -4.88 2.40
N ALA A 41 -0.72 -5.01 3.23
CA ALA A 41 0.65 -5.30 2.79
C ALA A 41 0.84 -6.68 2.15
N THR A 42 -0.12 -7.61 2.28
CA THR A 42 -0.06 -8.90 1.59
C THR A 42 -0.10 -8.71 0.07
N CYS A 43 -0.97 -7.82 -0.42
CA CYS A 43 -1.11 -7.54 -1.85
C CYS A 43 -0.39 -6.25 -2.29
N HIS A 44 -0.14 -5.32 -1.36
CA HIS A 44 0.43 -4.00 -1.63
C HIS A 44 1.75 -3.77 -0.88
N HIS A 45 2.74 -4.66 -1.06
CA HIS A 45 3.99 -4.55 -0.31
C HIS A 45 4.85 -3.38 -0.80
N PRO A 46 5.33 -2.46 0.07
CA PRO A 46 6.06 -1.26 -0.36
C PRO A 46 7.36 -1.55 -1.13
N THR A 47 8.04 -2.66 -0.83
CA THR A 47 9.27 -3.06 -1.54
C THR A 47 9.02 -3.72 -2.89
N GLN A 48 7.75 -3.96 -3.24
CA GLN A 48 7.33 -4.62 -4.48
C GLN A 48 6.49 -3.66 -5.33
N SER A 49 6.86 -2.38 -5.35
CA SER A 49 6.11 -1.33 -6.05
C SER A 49 4.63 -1.30 -5.64
N THR A 50 4.33 -1.61 -4.38
CA THR A 50 2.96 -1.70 -3.84
C THR A 50 2.07 -2.73 -4.56
N ALA A 51 2.66 -3.84 -5.02
CA ALA A 51 1.96 -4.97 -5.63
C ALA A 51 2.47 -6.32 -5.07
N ASP A 52 1.88 -7.43 -5.51
CA ASP A 52 2.25 -8.81 -5.14
C ASP A 52 2.87 -9.62 -6.31
N GLY A 53 2.99 -9.01 -7.49
CA GLY A 53 3.60 -9.64 -8.65
C GLY A 53 2.74 -10.71 -9.33
N LEU A 54 1.46 -10.83 -8.97
CA LEU A 54 0.50 -11.75 -9.59
C LEU A 54 -0.42 -11.02 -10.57
N SER A 55 -0.97 -11.76 -11.53
CA SER A 55 -2.02 -11.20 -12.42
C SER A 55 -3.29 -10.83 -11.65
N VAL A 56 -3.60 -11.58 -10.60
CA VAL A 56 -4.70 -11.37 -9.65
C VAL A 56 -4.25 -11.84 -8.28
N SER A 57 -4.52 -11.04 -7.25
CA SER A 57 -4.23 -11.41 -5.87
C SER A 57 -5.04 -12.62 -5.42
N ILE A 58 -4.41 -13.47 -4.60
CA ILE A 58 -5.00 -14.71 -4.09
C ILE A 58 -6.22 -14.43 -3.18
N GLY A 59 -6.11 -13.43 -2.30
CA GLY A 59 -7.14 -13.12 -1.30
C GLY A 59 -7.03 -14.01 -0.05
N THR A 60 -8.11 -14.11 0.72
CA THR A 60 -8.17 -14.87 1.98
C THR A 60 -8.15 -16.37 1.74
N GLY A 61 -7.51 -17.15 2.61
CA GLY A 61 -7.59 -18.61 2.61
C GLY A 61 -6.70 -19.33 1.60
N GLY A 62 -6.10 -18.64 0.63
CA GLY A 62 -5.32 -19.28 -0.43
C GLY A 62 -6.20 -19.80 -1.56
#